data_AF-O74269-F1
#
_entry.id   AF-O74269-F1
#
_cell.length_a   1.000
_cell.length_b   1.000
_cell.length_c   1.000
_cell.angle_alpha   90.00
_cell.angle_beta   90.00
_cell.angle_gamma   90.00
#
_symmetry.space_group_name_H-M   'P 1'
#
loop_
_entity.id
_entity.type
_entity.pdbx_description
1 polymer ?
#
loop_
_entity_poly.entity_id
_entity_poly.type
_entity_poly.pdbx_seq_one_letter_code
_entity_poly.pdbx_strand_id
1 'polypeptide(L)'
;HGSEDKLEFLGTEFGLIPRYVVPDELDLLEEQSLSLTQCVSLPLLDSEVGGEGKLLDWTFIEKLPTKAILAGGLTPENLPTFDNILGYDVSGGVETNGVKDSLKIIKFIQKGHAQSS
;
A
#
# COMPACT_ATOMS: atom_id res chain seq x y z
N HIS A 1 1.68 -12.29 4.64
CA HIS A 1 0.56 -11.67 3.89
C HIS A 1 -0.80 -12.06 4.50
N GLY A 2 -0.86 -12.26 5.82
CA GLY A 2 -2.04 -12.63 6.57
C GLY A 2 -1.84 -12.30 8.05
N SER A 3 -2.18 -13.24 8.93
CA SER A 3 -2.14 -13.08 10.39
C SER A 3 -0.82 -13.52 11.03
N GLU A 4 0.31 -13.38 10.32
CA GLU A 4 1.62 -13.72 10.88
C GLU A 4 2.03 -12.73 11.98
N ASP A 5 2.84 -13.17 12.95
CA ASP A 5 3.48 -12.23 13.88
C ASP A 5 4.58 -11.47 13.12
N LYS A 6 4.21 -10.28 12.66
CA LYS A 6 5.06 -9.38 11.85
C LYS A 6 6.37 -9.04 12.58
N LEU A 7 6.37 -9.02 13.92
CA LEU A 7 7.54 -8.61 14.70
C LEU A 7 8.61 -9.70 14.79
N GLU A 8 8.27 -10.97 14.60
CA GLU A 8 9.24 -12.09 14.60
C GLU A 8 10.25 -11.98 13.45
N PHE A 9 9.91 -11.25 12.38
CA PHE A 9 10.75 -11.07 11.20
C PHE A 9 11.68 -9.85 11.30
N LEU A 10 11.64 -9.11 12.40
CA LEU A 10 12.55 -7.99 12.65
C LEU A 10 13.99 -8.47 12.83
N GLY A 11 14.94 -7.75 12.24
CA GLY A 11 16.37 -8.07 12.34
C GLY A 11 16.83 -9.26 11.49
N THR A 12 15.98 -9.73 10.57
CA THR A 12 16.41 -10.68 9.51
C THR A 12 17.33 -9.99 8.49
N GLU A 13 17.98 -10.76 7.62
CA GLU A 13 18.87 -10.23 6.57
C GLU A 13 18.15 -9.29 5.58
N PHE A 14 16.84 -9.47 5.42
CA PHE A 14 16.03 -8.76 4.43
C PHE A 14 15.16 -7.69 5.09
N GLY A 15 14.81 -6.65 4.30
CA GLY A 15 13.79 -5.68 4.71
C GLY A 15 12.39 -6.31 4.75
N LEU A 16 11.49 -5.72 5.54
CA LEU A 16 10.13 -6.21 5.74
C LEU A 16 9.12 -5.35 4.98
N ILE A 17 8.14 -5.97 4.32
CA ILE A 17 6.95 -5.30 3.78
C ILE A 17 5.71 -5.91 4.47
N PRO A 18 5.37 -5.47 5.68
CA PRO A 18 4.23 -6.02 6.40
C PRO A 18 2.93 -5.48 5.81
N ARG A 19 2.00 -6.38 5.49
CA ARG A 19 0.66 -6.02 5.02
C ARG A 19 -0.26 -5.67 6.19
N TYR A 20 -1.02 -4.59 6.03
CA TYR A 20 -2.13 -4.20 6.91
C TYR A 20 -3.41 -4.03 6.10
N VAL A 21 -4.48 -4.66 6.53
CA VAL A 21 -5.82 -4.47 5.95
C VAL A 21 -6.42 -3.20 6.54
N VAL A 22 -6.68 -2.20 5.71
CA VAL A 22 -7.18 -0.89 6.16
C VAL A 22 -8.64 -0.69 5.78
N PRO A 23 -9.46 -0.07 6.66
CA PRO A 23 -9.08 0.63 7.89
C PRO A 23 -8.97 -0.27 9.14
N ASP A 24 -9.29 -1.55 9.03
CA ASP A 24 -9.52 -2.44 10.17
C ASP A 24 -8.28 -2.68 11.05
N GLU A 25 -7.07 -2.67 10.49
CA GLU A 25 -5.81 -2.93 11.20
C GLU A 25 -4.98 -1.66 11.47
N LEU A 26 -5.58 -0.47 11.44
CA LEU A 26 -4.87 0.79 11.71
C LEU A 26 -4.31 0.85 13.14
N ASP A 27 -5.07 0.40 14.14
CA ASP A 27 -4.61 0.37 15.54
C ASP A 27 -3.40 -0.55 15.71
N LEU A 28 -3.39 -1.69 14.99
CA LEU A 28 -2.26 -2.63 15.00
C LEU A 28 -1.01 -2.02 14.35
N LEU A 29 -1.18 -1.27 13.25
CA LEU A 29 -0.08 -0.53 12.64
C LEU A 29 0.48 0.51 13.62
N GLU A 30 -0.37 1.21 14.36
CA GLU A 30 0.06 2.18 15.37
C GLU A 30 0.88 1.53 16.47
N GLU A 31 0.40 0.42 17.05
CA GLU A 31 1.10 -0.35 18.07
C GLU A 31 2.49 -0.83 17.59
N GLN A 32 2.59 -1.30 16.34
CA GLN A 32 3.81 -1.91 15.81
C GLN A 32 4.78 -0.90 15.18
N SER A 33 4.33 0.33 14.90
CA SER A 33 5.08 1.35 14.16
C SER A 33 6.48 1.65 14.73
N LEU A 34 6.61 1.72 16.06
CA LEU A 34 7.89 1.98 16.72
C LEU A 34 8.91 0.88 16.43
N SER A 35 8.49 -0.38 16.48
CA SER A 35 9.36 -1.52 16.20
C SER A 35 9.73 -1.60 14.71
N LEU A 36 8.77 -1.31 13.83
CA LEU A 36 9.00 -1.32 12.38
C LEU A 36 9.98 -0.23 11.92
N THR A 37 9.91 0.97 12.51
CA THR A 37 10.80 2.09 12.17
C THR A 37 12.26 1.89 12.61
N GLN A 38 12.53 0.91 13.49
CA GLN A 38 13.88 0.55 13.93
C GLN A 38 14.63 -0.36 12.95
N CYS A 39 13.98 -0.79 11.86
CA CYS A 39 14.56 -1.62 10.82
C CYS A 39 14.14 -1.12 9.43
N VAL A 40 14.66 -1.75 8.37
CA VAL A 40 14.20 -1.47 7.01
C VAL A 40 12.82 -2.10 6.82
N SER A 41 11.77 -1.36 7.16
CA SER A 41 10.37 -1.77 7.01
C SER A 41 9.57 -0.77 6.17
N LEU A 42 8.75 -1.29 5.25
CA LEU A 42 7.84 -0.53 4.40
C LEU A 42 6.43 -1.11 4.51
N PRO A 43 5.59 -0.62 5.42
CA PRO A 43 4.21 -1.07 5.54
C PRO A 43 3.44 -0.97 4.23
N LEU A 44 2.68 -2.02 3.91
CA LEU A 44 1.78 -2.09 2.76
C LEU A 44 0.34 -2.01 3.26
N LEU A 45 -0.35 -0.90 2.97
CA LEU A 45 -1.75 -0.70 3.33
C LEU A 45 -2.64 -1.23 2.20
N ASP A 46 -3.37 -2.31 2.45
CA ASP A 46 -4.24 -2.95 1.47
C ASP A 46 -5.70 -2.73 1.85
N SER A 47 -6.45 -2.07 0.98
CA SER A 47 -7.88 -1.83 1.21
C SER A 47 -8.74 -3.09 1.00
N GLU A 48 -8.23 -4.13 0.34
CA GLU A 48 -8.99 -5.30 -0.13
C GLU A 48 -10.16 -5.01 -1.09
N VAL A 49 -10.49 -3.74 -1.36
CA VAL A 49 -11.69 -3.31 -2.12
C VAL A 49 -11.54 -3.49 -3.64
N GLY A 50 -10.66 -4.40 -4.08
CA GLY A 50 -10.35 -4.62 -5.49
C GLY A 50 -11.59 -4.89 -6.36
N GLY A 51 -11.99 -3.90 -7.16
CA GLY A 51 -12.98 -4.07 -8.24
C GLY A 51 -14.44 -3.72 -7.91
N GLU A 52 -14.79 -3.33 -6.67
CA GLU A 52 -16.19 -3.01 -6.32
C GLU A 52 -16.59 -1.54 -6.58
N GLY A 53 -15.67 -0.68 -7.02
CA GLY A 53 -15.95 0.74 -7.25
C GLY A 53 -16.21 1.55 -5.96
N LYS A 54 -16.02 0.96 -4.79
CA LYS A 54 -16.02 1.65 -3.50
C LYS A 54 -14.66 2.33 -3.31
N LEU A 55 -14.68 3.66 -3.37
CA LEU A 55 -13.55 4.49 -2.97
C LEU A 55 -13.43 4.40 -1.45
N LEU A 56 -12.38 3.75 -0.96
CA LEU A 56 -12.03 3.85 0.46
C LEU A 56 -11.70 5.32 0.75
N ASP A 57 -12.23 5.85 1.86
CA ASP A 57 -11.86 7.18 2.33
C ASP A 57 -10.43 7.10 2.90
N TRP A 58 -9.48 7.64 2.14
CA TRP A 58 -8.06 7.60 2.45
C TRP A 58 -7.59 8.71 3.40
N THR A 59 -8.49 9.54 3.94
CA THR A 59 -8.11 10.67 4.82
C THR A 59 -7.34 10.26 6.07
N PHE A 60 -7.44 9.00 6.53
CA PHE A 60 -6.64 8.49 7.63
C PHE A 60 -5.13 8.43 7.33
N ILE A 61 -4.73 8.44 6.05
CA ILE A 61 -3.32 8.37 5.63
C ILE A 61 -2.50 9.53 6.19
N GLU A 62 -3.10 10.72 6.29
CA GLU A 62 -2.44 11.91 6.83
C GLU A 62 -2.02 11.74 8.29
N LYS A 63 -2.66 10.81 9.01
CA LYS A 63 -2.41 10.54 10.43
C LYS A 63 -1.56 9.30 10.67
N LEU A 64 -1.04 8.67 9.61
CA LEU A 64 -0.23 7.47 9.78
C LEU A 64 1.03 7.76 10.59
N PRO A 65 1.42 6.85 11.50
CA PRO A 65 2.62 7.00 12.33
C PRO A 65 3.92 6.76 11.54
N THR A 66 3.81 6.29 10.29
CA THR A 66 4.95 5.96 9.42
C THR A 66 4.55 6.13 7.96
N LYS A 67 5.56 6.18 7.08
CA LYS A 67 5.33 6.16 5.65
C LYS A 67 5.00 4.75 5.15
N ALA A 68 4.21 4.66 4.08
CA ALA A 68 3.70 3.38 3.60
C ALA A 68 3.63 3.28 2.06
N ILE A 69 3.44 2.05 1.58
CA ILE A 69 3.02 1.73 0.21
C ILE A 69 1.51 1.48 0.24
N LEU A 70 0.79 1.99 -0.75
CA LEU A 70 -0.67 1.84 -0.84
C LEU A 70 -1.05 0.77 -1.87
N ALA A 71 -1.96 -0.12 -1.50
CA ALA A 71 -2.45 -1.25 -2.27
C ALA A 71 -3.98 -1.35 -2.20
N GLY A 72 -4.54 -2.31 -2.95
CA GLY A 72 -5.95 -2.66 -2.93
C GLY A 72 -6.77 -1.82 -3.91
N GLY A 73 -7.15 -2.44 -5.03
CA GLY A 73 -8.07 -1.86 -6.02
C GLY A 73 -7.55 -0.67 -6.80
N LEU A 74 -6.24 -0.40 -6.80
CA LEU A 74 -5.65 0.70 -7.54
C LEU A 74 -5.69 0.47 -9.06
N THR A 75 -6.01 1.53 -9.80
CA THR A 75 -5.99 1.65 -11.25
C THR A 75 -5.30 2.96 -11.64
N PRO A 76 -4.94 3.16 -12.92
CA PRO A 76 -4.37 4.44 -13.37
C PRO A 76 -5.29 5.67 -13.17
N GLU A 77 -6.56 5.47 -12.81
CA GLU A 77 -7.58 6.51 -12.66
C GLU A 77 -7.85 6.91 -11.21
N ASN A 78 -7.42 6.11 -10.22
CA ASN A 78 -7.80 6.29 -8.81
C ASN A 78 -6.62 6.36 -7.84
N LEU A 79 -5.41 6.71 -8.32
CA LEU A 79 -4.23 6.89 -7.48
C LEU A 79 -4.39 8.10 -6.55
N PRO A 80 -4.38 7.92 -5.22
CA PRO A 80 -4.53 9.03 -4.29
C PRO A 80 -3.17 9.55 -3.82
N THR A 81 -2.98 10.87 -3.76
CA THR A 81 -1.71 11.49 -3.36
C THR A 81 -1.73 11.90 -1.90
N PHE A 82 -0.73 11.47 -1.12
CA PHE A 82 -0.51 11.92 0.26
C PHE A 82 0.98 11.92 0.61
N ASP A 83 1.39 12.83 1.50
CA ASP A 83 2.80 12.98 1.93
C ASP A 83 3.39 11.73 2.61
N ASN A 84 2.53 10.94 3.26
CA ASN A 84 2.91 9.70 3.95
C ASN A 84 2.99 8.49 3.02
N ILE A 85 2.70 8.63 1.71
CA ILE A 85 2.77 7.52 0.75
C ILE A 85 4.07 7.59 -0.05
N LEU A 86 4.85 6.51 0.01
CA LEU A 86 6.12 6.34 -0.71
C LEU A 86 5.94 5.74 -2.10
N GLY A 87 4.82 5.05 -2.34
CA GLY A 87 4.56 4.39 -3.60
C GLY A 87 3.25 3.61 -3.58
N TYR A 88 2.98 2.96 -4.71
CA TYR A 88 1.75 2.23 -4.97
C TYR A 88 2.08 0.79 -5.39
N ASP A 89 1.31 -0.17 -4.87
CA ASP A 89 1.31 -1.57 -5.31
C ASP A 89 0.04 -1.85 -6.11
N VAL A 90 0.19 -2.48 -7.28
CA VAL A 90 -0.93 -2.75 -8.19
C VAL A 90 -0.87 -4.15 -8.77
N SER A 91 -2.00 -4.83 -8.70
CA SER A 91 -2.22 -6.11 -9.36
C SER A 91 -3.31 -6.00 -10.44
N GLY A 92 -4.58 -6.26 -10.10
CA GLY A 92 -5.67 -6.39 -11.08
C GLY A 92 -6.00 -5.11 -11.86
N GLY A 93 -5.77 -3.92 -11.30
CA GLY A 93 -6.15 -2.66 -11.97
C GLY A 93 -5.31 -2.29 -13.20
N VAL A 94 -4.25 -3.04 -13.48
CA VAL A 94 -3.48 -2.96 -14.73
C VAL A 94 -3.67 -4.18 -15.63
N GLU A 95 -4.71 -4.98 -15.42
CA GLU A 95 -5.04 -6.15 -16.25
C GLU A 95 -6.16 -5.86 -17.25
N THR A 96 -6.14 -6.58 -18.36
CA THR A 96 -7.22 -6.70 -19.34
C THR A 96 -7.51 -8.18 -19.53
N ASN A 97 -8.74 -8.62 -19.24
CA ASN A 97 -9.14 -10.03 -19.25
C ASN A 97 -8.23 -10.94 -18.41
N GLY A 98 -7.80 -10.47 -17.24
CA GLY A 98 -6.93 -11.23 -16.32
C GLY A 98 -5.46 -11.32 -16.75
N VAL A 99 -5.06 -10.62 -17.81
CA VAL A 99 -3.67 -10.57 -18.28
C VAL A 99 -3.15 -9.15 -18.11
N LYS A 100 -1.89 -9.01 -17.64
CA LYS A 100 -1.23 -7.71 -17.50
C LYS A 100 -1.23 -6.96 -18.84
N ASP A 101 -1.74 -5.73 -18.81
CA ASP A 101 -1.87 -4.85 -19.97
C ASP A 101 -0.76 -3.80 -19.94
N SER A 102 0.13 -3.83 -20.92
CA SER A 102 1.29 -2.94 -20.98
C SER A 102 0.91 -1.46 -21.04
N LEU A 103 -0.19 -1.11 -21.71
CA LEU A 103 -0.65 0.29 -21.80
C LEU A 103 -1.15 0.77 -20.44
N LYS A 104 -1.89 -0.07 -19.71
CA LYS A 104 -2.33 0.25 -18.34
C LYS A 104 -1.15 0.37 -17.38
N ILE A 105 -0.15 -0.50 -17.48
CA ILE A 105 1.07 -0.41 -16.67
C ILE A 105 1.80 0.91 -16.91
N ILE A 106 2.04 1.28 -18.17
CA ILE A 106 2.70 2.55 -18.52
C ILE A 106 1.91 3.74 -17.96
N LYS A 107 0.58 3.73 -18.15
CA LYS A 107 -0.28 4.79 -17.63
C LYS A 107 -0.24 4.88 -16.10
N PHE A 108 -0.22 3.74 -15.42
CA PHE A 108 -0.09 3.66 -13.96
C PHE A 108 1.21 4.30 -13.47
N ILE A 109 2.35 3.94 -14.09
CA ILE A 109 3.67 4.49 -13.76
C ILE A 109 3.70 6.01 -13.99
N GLN A 110 3.19 6.48 -15.13
CA GLN A 110 3.14 7.91 -15.45
C GLN A 110 2.30 8.69 -14.43
N LYS A 111 1.16 8.14 -14.01
CA LYS A 111 0.28 8.77 -13.03
C LYS A 111 0.89 8.79 -11.64
N GLY A 112 1.50 7.68 -11.20
CA GLY A 112 2.22 7.62 -9.94
C GLY A 112 3.37 8.62 -9.87
N HIS A 113 4.16 8.75 -10.95
CA HIS A 113 5.28 9.68 -10.99
C HIS A 113 4.85 11.16 -10.95
N ALA A 114 3.77 11.51 -11.67
CA ALA A 114 3.25 12.87 -11.70
C ALA A 114 2.71 13.36 -10.34
N GLN A 115 2.42 12.44 -9.42
CA GLN A 115 1.92 12.78 -8.08
C GLN A 115 3.02 13.01 -7.04
N SER A 116 4.26 12.63 -7.35
CA SER A 116 5.43 12.82 -6.48
C SER A 116 6.23 14.09 -6.78
N SER A 117 5.73 14.96 -7.67
CA SER A 117 6.35 16.23 -8.11
C SER A 117 5.65 17.43 -7.48
#